data_AF-A0ABC9GI27-F1
#
_entry.id   AF-A0ABC9GI27-F1
#
_cell.length_a   1.000
_cell.length_b   1.000
_cell.length_c   1.000
_cell.angle_alpha   90.00
_cell.angle_beta   90.00
_cell.angle_gamma   90.00
#
_symmetry.space_group_name_H-M   'P 1'
#
loop_
_entity.id
_entity.type
_entity.pdbx_description
1 polymer ?
#
loop_
_entity_poly.entity_id
_entity_poly.type
_entity_poly.pdbx_seq_one_letter_code
_entity_poly.pdbx_strand_id
1 'polypeptide(L)'
;MHRIKAHEISKGALLDRLVDAKLQEEYPQSTLEDRDYFERYEMDFEWHFDPKYCSFIGFEDYQRLVLRKETEYLDWDEYHKTYCTYKADQEFVEFYEKLSSKTKWVANAQSSASKHEWPKYKRLAYYQAVKIAAGYKNIRLALVFTGFSEYICSVEFDRSTYGAIASLYFEIWKRVAKKKMSFVSALKQVYDEGICESCRFEMKLELDYGPKSGPMKLNYDTYVAYINARVCENEAHLRIKEAVKKFVSSFCLF
;
A
#
# COMPACT_ATOMS: atom_id res chain seq x y z
N MET A 1 20.54 14.61 -16.44
CA MET A 1 19.66 15.69 -16.99
C MET A 1 18.64 16.23 -16.01
N HIS A 2 18.16 15.42 -15.05
CA HIS A 2 17.06 15.83 -14.17
C HIS A 2 17.40 17.02 -13.25
N ARG A 3 18.66 17.14 -12.80
CA ARG A 3 19.14 18.29 -12.01
C ARG A 3 18.99 19.62 -12.75
N ILE A 4 19.27 19.63 -14.04
CA ILE A 4 19.14 20.81 -14.92
C ILE A 4 17.67 21.13 -15.16
N LYS A 5 16.85 20.11 -15.40
CA LYS A 5 15.40 20.30 -15.55
C LYS A 5 14.77 20.90 -14.28
N ALA A 6 15.14 20.38 -13.10
CA ALA A 6 14.68 20.92 -11.83
C ALA A 6 15.09 22.39 -11.63
N HIS A 7 16.33 22.74 -11.97
CA HIS A 7 16.82 24.12 -11.96
C HIS A 7 16.04 25.03 -12.90
N GLU A 8 15.80 24.63 -14.14
CA GLU A 8 15.04 25.45 -15.11
C GLU A 8 13.57 25.61 -14.68
N ILE A 9 12.94 24.56 -14.14
CA ILE A 9 11.59 24.64 -13.57
C ILE A 9 11.56 25.59 -12.38
N SER A 10 12.58 25.58 -11.53
CA SER A 10 12.68 26.52 -10.40
C SER A 10 12.75 27.99 -10.85
N LYS A 11 13.19 28.24 -12.09
CA LYS A 11 13.16 29.57 -12.73
C LYS A 11 11.86 29.87 -13.49
N GLY A 12 10.89 28.95 -13.45
CA GLY A 12 9.59 29.08 -14.11
C GLY A 12 9.49 28.43 -15.50
N ALA A 13 10.43 27.58 -15.89
CA ALA A 13 10.31 26.83 -17.14
C ALA A 13 9.21 25.74 -17.06
N LEU A 14 8.52 25.52 -18.16
CA LEU A 14 7.53 24.45 -18.30
C LEU A 14 8.24 23.13 -18.67
N LEU A 15 7.92 22.05 -17.94
CA LEU A 15 8.54 20.73 -18.11
C LEU A 15 8.50 20.24 -19.57
N ASP A 16 7.37 20.42 -20.26
CA ASP A 16 7.16 19.98 -21.65
C ASP A 16 8.06 20.70 -22.66
N ARG A 17 8.68 21.82 -22.28
CA ARG A 17 9.61 22.59 -23.13
C ARG A 17 11.07 22.19 -22.91
N LEU A 18 11.35 21.36 -21.90
CA LEU A 18 12.69 20.95 -21.50
C LEU A 18 13.09 19.64 -22.21
N VAL A 19 13.54 19.79 -23.45
CA VAL A 19 14.00 18.67 -24.30
C VAL A 19 15.45 18.31 -23.96
N ASP A 20 15.72 17.04 -23.64
CA ASP A 20 17.03 16.57 -23.17
C ASP A 20 18.18 16.91 -24.12
N ALA A 21 17.97 16.76 -25.43
CA ALA A 21 19.00 17.06 -26.43
C ALA A 21 19.44 18.53 -26.42
N LYS A 22 18.50 19.48 -26.19
CA LYS A 22 18.82 20.90 -26.09
C LYS A 22 19.54 21.23 -24.79
N LEU A 23 19.10 20.63 -23.70
CA LEU A 23 19.74 20.83 -22.39
C LEU A 23 21.19 20.31 -22.39
N GLN A 24 21.47 19.21 -23.10
CA GLN A 24 22.84 18.71 -23.26
C GLN A 24 23.75 19.68 -24.05
N GLU A 25 23.18 20.42 -25.01
CA GLU A 25 23.92 21.43 -25.77
C GLU A 25 24.15 22.71 -24.95
N GLU A 26 23.14 23.16 -24.20
CA GLU A 26 23.21 24.35 -23.34
C GLU A 26 24.08 24.15 -22.10
N TYR A 27 24.22 22.91 -21.63
CA TYR A 27 24.97 22.56 -20.43
C TYR A 27 26.06 21.51 -20.73
N PRO A 28 27.14 21.92 -21.42
CA PRO A 28 28.29 21.06 -21.63
C PRO A 28 29.00 20.74 -20.31
N GLN A 29 29.81 19.68 -20.31
CA GLN A 29 30.46 19.12 -19.12
C GLN A 29 31.17 20.18 -18.25
N SER A 30 31.92 21.10 -18.86
CA SER A 30 32.61 22.18 -18.15
C SER A 30 31.67 23.09 -17.37
N THR A 31 30.48 23.38 -17.92
CA THR A 31 29.45 24.19 -17.26
C THR A 31 28.81 23.44 -16.09
N LEU A 32 28.71 22.11 -16.18
CA LEU A 32 28.22 21.27 -15.10
C LEU A 32 29.21 21.26 -13.93
N GLU A 33 30.50 21.09 -14.21
CA GLU A 33 31.57 21.11 -13.21
C GLU A 33 31.63 22.47 -12.48
N ASP A 34 31.58 23.59 -13.22
CA ASP A 34 31.56 24.95 -12.66
C ASP A 34 30.32 25.24 -11.77
N ARG A 35 29.23 24.51 -11.99
CA ARG A 35 27.97 24.63 -11.25
C ARG A 35 27.83 23.57 -10.16
N ASP A 36 28.90 22.82 -9.89
CA ASP A 36 28.91 21.70 -8.94
C ASP A 36 27.75 20.73 -9.22
N TYR A 37 27.54 20.45 -10.50
CA TYR A 37 26.45 19.66 -11.06
C TYR A 37 25.04 20.01 -10.53
N PHE A 38 24.82 21.24 -10.09
CA PHE A 38 23.58 21.71 -9.46
C PHE A 38 23.22 20.98 -8.15
N GLU A 39 24.20 20.41 -7.44
CA GLU A 39 23.97 19.62 -6.21
C GLU A 39 23.22 20.40 -5.11
N ARG A 40 23.41 21.72 -5.03
CA ARG A 40 22.73 22.57 -4.03
C ARG A 40 21.20 22.49 -4.07
N TYR A 41 20.62 22.21 -5.24
CA TYR A 41 19.16 22.10 -5.37
C TYR A 41 18.63 20.82 -4.70
N GLU A 42 19.49 19.83 -4.46
CA GLU A 42 19.14 18.59 -3.78
C GLU A 42 19.04 18.75 -2.26
N MET A 43 19.51 19.87 -1.69
CA MET A 43 19.49 20.09 -0.24
C MET A 43 18.09 20.33 0.33
N ASP A 44 17.17 20.82 -0.50
CA ASP A 44 15.79 21.14 -0.11
C ASP A 44 14.80 19.99 -0.41
N PHE A 45 15.24 18.93 -1.11
CA PHE A 45 14.39 17.80 -1.48
C PHE A 45 14.59 16.61 -0.55
N GLU A 46 13.52 15.85 -0.34
CA GLU A 46 13.56 14.54 0.34
C GLU A 46 14.38 13.51 -0.45
N TRP A 47 14.56 13.75 -1.75
CA TRP A 47 15.30 12.91 -2.69
C TRP A 47 16.64 13.55 -3.06
N HIS A 48 17.69 12.74 -3.18
CA HIS A 48 19.01 13.16 -3.61
C HIS A 48 19.68 12.10 -4.47
N PHE A 49 20.72 12.48 -5.19
CA PHE A 49 21.54 11.53 -5.93
C PHE A 49 22.62 10.97 -5.01
N ASP A 50 22.53 9.68 -4.71
CA ASP A 50 23.51 9.04 -3.83
C ASP A 50 24.89 8.96 -4.51
N PRO A 51 25.97 9.50 -3.90
CA PRO A 51 27.30 9.50 -4.51
C PRO A 51 27.85 8.11 -4.82
N LYS A 52 27.54 7.10 -4.00
CA LYS A 52 27.91 5.70 -4.27
C LYS A 52 27.18 5.20 -5.51
N TYR A 53 25.91 5.57 -5.70
CA TYR A 53 25.14 5.12 -6.87
C TYR A 53 25.52 5.85 -8.16
N CYS A 54 25.91 7.12 -8.05
CA CYS A 54 26.47 7.89 -9.17
C CYS A 54 27.77 7.28 -9.71
N SER A 55 28.53 6.55 -8.88
CA SER A 55 29.75 5.86 -9.32
C SER A 55 29.47 4.64 -10.23
N PHE A 56 28.24 4.12 -10.26
CA PHE A 56 27.88 3.00 -11.12
C PHE A 56 27.54 3.47 -12.54
N ILE A 57 28.45 3.15 -13.47
CA ILE A 57 28.37 3.59 -14.87
C ILE A 57 27.10 3.07 -15.57
N GLY A 58 26.57 1.91 -15.17
CA GLY A 58 25.39 1.30 -15.76
C GLY A 58 24.04 1.82 -15.25
N PHE A 59 24.03 2.78 -14.33
CA PHE A 59 22.80 3.28 -13.71
C PHE A 59 22.24 4.50 -14.44
N GLU A 60 20.92 4.55 -14.59
CA GLU A 60 20.20 5.73 -15.05
C GLU A 60 20.08 6.78 -13.93
N ASP A 61 19.74 8.02 -14.27
CA ASP A 61 19.51 9.06 -13.26
C ASP A 61 18.36 8.72 -12.31
N TYR A 62 17.27 8.09 -12.80
CA TYR A 62 16.15 7.60 -11.99
C TYR A 62 16.63 6.64 -10.89
N GLN A 63 17.55 5.79 -11.30
CA GLN A 63 18.21 4.76 -10.55
C GLN A 63 19.18 5.35 -9.50
N ARG A 64 19.74 6.53 -9.74
CA ARG A 64 20.64 7.19 -8.80
C ARG A 64 19.91 8.03 -7.75
N LEU A 65 18.62 8.29 -7.95
CA LEU A 65 17.79 9.12 -7.08
C LEU A 65 17.24 8.30 -5.91
N VAL A 66 17.53 8.73 -4.68
CA VAL A 66 17.13 8.02 -3.44
C VAL A 66 16.64 8.98 -2.34
N LEU A 67 15.81 8.48 -1.43
CA LEU A 67 15.35 9.24 -0.26
C LEU A 67 16.49 9.48 0.75
N ARG A 68 16.59 10.71 1.28
CA ARG A 68 17.64 11.14 2.21
C ARG A 68 17.54 10.53 3.61
N LYS A 69 16.35 10.08 4.04
CA LYS A 69 16.02 9.94 5.48
C LYS A 69 15.44 8.62 5.93
N GLU A 70 15.42 7.59 5.10
CA GLU A 70 14.92 6.29 5.52
C GLU A 70 16.06 5.27 5.62
N THR A 71 16.34 4.87 6.86
CA THR A 71 17.25 3.77 7.17
C THR A 71 16.79 2.43 6.58
N GLU A 72 15.56 2.35 6.07
CA GLU A 72 14.97 1.17 5.42
C GLU A 72 15.56 0.90 4.02
N TYR A 73 16.13 1.92 3.36
CA TYR A 73 16.88 1.76 2.10
C TYR A 73 18.35 1.38 2.31
N LEU A 74 18.83 1.28 3.56
CA LEU A 74 20.23 0.99 3.86
C LEU A 74 20.60 -0.49 3.65
N ASP A 75 19.63 -1.37 3.46
CA ASP A 75 19.91 -2.73 3.00
C ASP A 75 20.04 -2.77 1.47
N TRP A 76 21.28 -2.62 1.01
CA TRP A 76 21.65 -2.74 -0.40
C TRP A 76 21.19 -4.06 -1.03
N ASP A 77 21.20 -5.15 -0.27
CA ASP A 77 20.77 -6.46 -0.74
C ASP A 77 19.24 -6.55 -0.86
N GLU A 78 18.47 -5.65 -0.24
CA GLU A 78 17.03 -5.57 -0.46
C GLU A 78 16.71 -4.56 -1.57
N TYR A 79 17.34 -3.39 -1.56
CA TYR A 79 17.15 -2.35 -2.57
C TYR A 79 17.47 -2.84 -3.99
N HIS A 80 18.55 -3.61 -4.17
CA HIS A 80 18.93 -4.10 -5.51
C HIS A 80 17.94 -5.12 -6.11
N LYS A 81 17.07 -5.74 -5.28
CA LYS A 81 16.08 -6.74 -5.74
C LYS A 81 14.92 -6.09 -6.49
N THR A 82 14.53 -4.88 -6.09
CA THR A 82 13.42 -4.11 -6.66
C THR A 82 13.88 -2.95 -7.54
N TYR A 83 15.19 -2.69 -7.58
CA TYR A 83 15.81 -1.65 -8.40
C TYR A 83 15.55 -1.81 -9.90
N CYS A 84 14.87 -0.82 -10.48
CA CYS A 84 14.40 -0.84 -11.86
C CYS A 84 14.76 0.45 -12.60
N THR A 85 14.87 0.34 -13.92
CA THR A 85 14.96 1.54 -14.78
C THR A 85 13.61 2.22 -14.81
N TYR A 86 13.58 3.51 -15.16
CA TYR A 86 12.32 4.26 -15.28
C TYR A 86 11.33 3.52 -16.19
N LYS A 87 11.82 2.98 -17.30
CA LYS A 87 11.01 2.22 -18.26
C LYS A 87 10.48 0.89 -17.68
N ALA A 88 11.27 0.20 -16.87
CA ALA A 88 10.84 -1.03 -16.23
C ALA A 88 9.73 -0.77 -15.19
N ASP A 89 9.81 0.34 -14.44
CA ASP A 89 8.77 0.75 -13.49
C ASP A 89 7.48 1.18 -14.20
N GLN A 90 7.57 1.90 -15.33
CA GLN A 90 6.39 2.21 -16.14
C GLN A 90 5.68 0.93 -16.61
N GLU A 91 6.44 -0.03 -17.15
CA GLU A 91 5.88 -1.32 -17.56
C GLU A 91 5.33 -2.11 -16.36
N PHE A 92 5.94 -2.01 -15.18
CA PHE A 92 5.45 -2.62 -13.95
C PHE A 92 4.09 -2.10 -13.52
N VAL A 93 3.87 -0.78 -13.57
CA VAL A 93 2.56 -0.17 -13.26
C VAL A 93 1.51 -0.72 -14.21
N GLU A 94 1.78 -0.73 -15.52
CA GLU A 94 0.86 -1.29 -16.51
C GLU A 94 0.60 -2.79 -16.29
N PHE A 95 1.64 -3.56 -15.93
CA PHE A 95 1.53 -4.96 -15.56
C PHE A 95 0.61 -5.14 -14.36
N TYR A 96 0.78 -4.34 -13.30
CA TYR A 96 0.02 -4.46 -12.06
C TYR A 96 -1.46 -4.13 -12.28
N GLU A 97 -1.76 -3.06 -13.01
CA GLU A 97 -3.13 -2.70 -13.41
C GLU A 97 -3.80 -3.82 -14.22
N LYS A 98 -3.05 -4.40 -15.15
CA LYS A 98 -3.53 -5.49 -16.01
C LYS A 98 -3.68 -6.81 -15.25
N LEU A 99 -2.80 -7.08 -14.29
CA LEU A 99 -2.93 -8.20 -13.37
C LEU A 99 -4.22 -8.02 -12.58
N SER A 100 -4.33 -6.96 -11.77
CA SER A 100 -5.48 -6.65 -10.91
C SER A 100 -6.81 -6.74 -11.67
N SER A 101 -6.89 -6.15 -12.87
CA SER A 101 -8.09 -6.21 -13.69
C SER A 101 -8.44 -7.62 -14.20
N LYS A 102 -7.46 -8.42 -14.62
CA LYS A 102 -7.68 -9.78 -15.14
C LYS A 102 -7.85 -10.83 -14.04
N THR A 103 -7.35 -10.59 -12.85
CA THR A 103 -7.45 -11.48 -11.69
C THR A 103 -8.50 -11.03 -10.68
N LYS A 104 -9.41 -10.10 -11.01
CA LYS A 104 -10.58 -9.75 -10.16
C LYS A 104 -11.36 -10.96 -9.63
N TRP A 105 -11.40 -12.04 -10.41
CA TRP A 105 -12.05 -13.30 -10.01
C TRP A 105 -11.37 -13.97 -8.81
N VAL A 106 -10.10 -13.70 -8.54
CA VAL A 106 -9.33 -14.27 -7.42
C VAL A 106 -9.93 -13.85 -6.08
N ALA A 107 -10.34 -12.59 -5.94
CA ALA A 107 -11.03 -12.12 -4.74
C ALA A 107 -12.38 -12.83 -4.51
N ASN A 108 -13.12 -13.10 -5.59
CA ASN A 108 -14.37 -13.86 -5.52
C ASN A 108 -14.12 -15.33 -5.17
N ALA A 109 -13.15 -15.97 -5.84
CA ALA A 109 -12.78 -17.36 -5.60
C ALA A 109 -12.26 -17.55 -4.18
N GLN A 110 -11.50 -16.59 -3.66
CA GLN A 110 -11.04 -16.62 -2.28
C GLN A 110 -12.21 -16.65 -1.27
N SER A 111 -13.28 -15.90 -1.53
CA SER A 111 -14.43 -15.82 -0.62
C SER A 111 -15.18 -17.15 -0.48
N SER A 112 -15.16 -18.00 -1.52
CA SER A 112 -15.87 -19.28 -1.57
C SER A 112 -14.96 -20.51 -1.47
N ALA A 113 -13.65 -20.37 -1.72
CA ALA A 113 -12.71 -21.47 -1.74
C ALA A 113 -12.45 -22.04 -0.34
N SER A 114 -12.38 -23.37 -0.28
CA SER A 114 -11.84 -24.08 0.89
C SER A 114 -10.32 -23.86 1.02
N LYS A 115 -9.78 -24.16 2.21
CA LYS A 115 -8.33 -24.11 2.49
C LYS A 115 -7.51 -24.97 1.51
N HIS A 116 -8.09 -26.02 0.95
CA HIS A 116 -7.41 -26.93 0.03
C HIS A 116 -7.48 -26.48 -1.44
N GLU A 117 -8.49 -25.68 -1.79
CA GLU A 117 -8.65 -25.13 -3.15
C GLU A 117 -7.88 -23.84 -3.34
N TRP A 118 -7.74 -23.03 -2.28
CA TRP A 118 -7.06 -21.74 -2.34
C TRP A 118 -5.65 -21.78 -2.95
N PRO A 119 -4.76 -22.74 -2.61
CA PRO A 119 -3.46 -22.85 -3.26
C PRO A 119 -3.53 -23.06 -4.79
N LYS A 120 -4.59 -23.70 -5.29
CA LYS A 120 -4.79 -23.91 -6.73
C LYS A 120 -5.14 -22.59 -7.42
N TYR A 121 -6.02 -21.78 -6.82
CA TYR A 121 -6.37 -20.46 -7.35
C TYR A 121 -5.18 -19.50 -7.33
N LYS A 122 -4.37 -19.50 -6.26
CA LYS A 122 -3.12 -18.73 -6.21
C LYS A 122 -2.17 -19.11 -7.34
N ARG A 123 -1.99 -20.41 -7.59
CA ARG A 123 -1.14 -20.89 -8.68
C ARG A 123 -1.65 -20.46 -10.06
N LEU A 124 -2.97 -20.52 -10.27
CA LEU A 124 -3.58 -20.07 -11.53
C LEU A 124 -3.40 -18.56 -11.73
N ALA A 125 -3.60 -17.76 -10.68
CA ALA A 125 -3.35 -16.33 -10.71
C ALA A 125 -1.88 -16.00 -10.99
N TYR A 126 -0.94 -16.77 -10.41
CA TYR A 126 0.49 -16.61 -10.69
C TYR A 126 0.84 -16.90 -12.16
N TYR A 127 0.30 -17.98 -12.75
CA TYR A 127 0.51 -18.25 -14.17
C TYR A 127 -0.07 -17.14 -15.06
N GLN A 128 -1.20 -16.54 -14.67
CA GLN A 128 -1.72 -15.36 -15.37
C GLN A 128 -0.77 -14.16 -15.22
N ALA A 129 -0.23 -13.91 -14.04
CA ALA A 129 0.77 -12.86 -13.82
C ALA A 129 1.99 -13.05 -14.73
N VAL A 130 2.60 -14.25 -14.73
CA VAL A 130 3.74 -14.57 -15.60
C VAL A 130 3.40 -14.40 -17.08
N LYS A 131 2.20 -14.83 -17.50
CA LYS A 131 1.73 -14.65 -18.89
C LYS A 131 1.54 -13.18 -19.27
N ILE A 132 1.05 -12.34 -18.35
CA ILE A 132 0.90 -10.91 -18.57
C ILE A 132 2.29 -10.26 -18.65
N ALA A 133 3.18 -10.59 -17.71
CA ALA A 133 4.55 -10.09 -17.63
C ALA A 133 5.35 -10.40 -18.91
N ALA A 134 5.15 -11.58 -19.51
CA ALA A 134 5.79 -11.96 -20.78
C ALA A 134 5.46 -11.03 -21.96
N GLY A 135 4.44 -10.16 -21.84
CA GLY A 135 4.13 -9.12 -22.81
C GLY A 135 4.98 -7.85 -22.68
N TYR A 136 5.79 -7.74 -21.62
CA TYR A 136 6.63 -6.59 -21.31
C TYR A 136 8.11 -6.97 -21.47
N LYS A 137 8.94 -6.01 -21.88
CA LYS A 137 10.33 -6.29 -22.28
C LYS A 137 11.34 -5.97 -21.18
N ASN A 138 11.01 -5.03 -20.30
CA ASN A 138 11.94 -4.42 -19.36
C ASN A 138 11.64 -4.83 -17.91
N ILE A 139 10.48 -5.45 -17.63
CA ILE A 139 10.14 -5.95 -16.29
C ILE A 139 11.01 -7.17 -15.93
N ARG A 140 11.63 -7.11 -14.75
CA ARG A 140 12.37 -8.24 -14.17
C ARG A 140 11.44 -9.23 -13.47
N LEU A 141 11.78 -10.52 -13.52
CA LEU A 141 10.99 -11.57 -12.87
C LEU A 141 10.85 -11.36 -11.35
N ALA A 142 11.89 -10.83 -10.68
CA ALA A 142 11.84 -10.50 -9.26
C ALA A 142 10.72 -9.48 -8.93
N LEU A 143 10.52 -8.50 -9.82
CA LEU A 143 9.48 -7.49 -9.67
C LEU A 143 8.08 -8.07 -9.92
N VAL A 144 7.95 -8.98 -10.89
CA VAL A 144 6.72 -9.75 -11.12
C VAL A 144 6.36 -10.58 -9.89
N PHE A 145 7.34 -11.24 -9.28
CA PHE A 145 7.13 -12.04 -8.07
C PHE A 145 6.71 -11.18 -6.88
N THR A 146 7.39 -10.05 -6.67
CA THR A 146 7.10 -9.11 -5.59
C THR A 146 5.71 -8.50 -5.75
N GLY A 147 5.42 -7.91 -6.91
CA GLY A 147 4.09 -7.34 -7.19
C GLY A 147 2.96 -8.38 -7.17
N PHE A 148 3.21 -9.62 -7.59
CA PHE A 148 2.21 -10.69 -7.42
C PHE A 148 1.99 -11.06 -5.94
N SER A 149 3.08 -11.11 -5.16
CA SER A 149 3.01 -11.42 -3.73
C SER A 149 2.22 -10.33 -2.99
N GLU A 150 2.50 -9.05 -3.26
CA GLU A 150 1.73 -7.91 -2.75
C GLU A 150 0.26 -7.96 -3.19
N TYR A 151 -0.01 -8.26 -4.47
CA TYR A 151 -1.38 -8.43 -4.96
C TYR A 151 -2.12 -9.53 -4.19
N ILE A 152 -1.53 -10.72 -4.05
CA ILE A 152 -2.15 -11.81 -3.29
C ILE A 152 -2.28 -11.48 -1.82
N CYS A 153 -1.28 -10.82 -1.22
CA CYS A 153 -1.34 -10.36 0.16
C CYS A 153 -2.48 -9.37 0.36
N SER A 154 -2.71 -8.43 -0.55
CA SER A 154 -3.86 -7.51 -0.45
C SER A 154 -5.19 -8.27 -0.50
N VAL A 155 -5.33 -9.23 -1.42
CA VAL A 155 -6.52 -10.09 -1.51
C VAL A 155 -6.67 -10.96 -0.24
N GLU A 156 -5.59 -11.51 0.30
CA GLU A 156 -5.57 -12.30 1.55
C GLU A 156 -5.93 -11.46 2.78
N PHE A 157 -5.35 -10.28 2.89
CA PHE A 157 -5.59 -9.33 3.97
C PHE A 157 -7.04 -8.82 3.96
N ASP A 158 -7.62 -8.62 2.77
CA ASP A 158 -9.01 -8.23 2.58
C ASP A 158 -10.02 -9.19 3.23
N ARG A 159 -9.69 -10.48 3.40
CA ARG A 159 -10.60 -11.48 3.98
C ARG A 159 -10.33 -11.77 5.46
N SER A 160 -9.08 -11.98 5.86
CA SER A 160 -8.76 -12.40 7.23
C SER A 160 -8.92 -11.25 8.23
N THR A 161 -8.43 -10.06 7.90
CA THR A 161 -8.40 -8.91 8.81
C THR A 161 -9.74 -8.18 8.81
N TYR A 162 -10.27 -7.78 7.65
CA TYR A 162 -11.58 -7.10 7.59
C TYR A 162 -12.73 -8.01 8.01
N GLY A 163 -12.69 -9.30 7.67
CA GLY A 163 -13.72 -10.26 8.05
C GLY A 163 -13.79 -10.47 9.57
N ALA A 164 -12.64 -10.62 10.21
CA ALA A 164 -12.52 -10.72 11.66
C ALA A 164 -12.98 -9.43 12.35
N ILE A 165 -12.46 -8.28 11.92
CA ILE A 165 -12.84 -6.97 12.48
C ILE A 165 -14.33 -6.71 12.27
N ALA A 166 -14.89 -6.95 11.08
CA ALA A 166 -16.32 -6.76 10.83
C ALA A 166 -17.20 -7.67 11.70
N SER A 167 -16.76 -8.91 11.95
CA SER A 167 -17.44 -9.83 12.83
C SER A 167 -17.39 -9.34 14.29
N LEU A 168 -16.25 -8.84 14.75
CA LEU A 168 -16.09 -8.22 16.06
C LEU A 168 -17.03 -7.01 16.24
N TYR A 169 -17.01 -6.04 15.31
CA TYR A 169 -17.88 -4.87 15.37
C TYR A 169 -19.37 -5.23 15.27
N PHE A 170 -19.72 -6.27 14.51
CA PHE A 170 -21.08 -6.79 14.47
C PHE A 170 -21.53 -7.37 15.82
N GLU A 171 -20.66 -8.12 16.50
CA GLU A 171 -20.93 -8.67 17.83
C GLU A 171 -21.07 -7.57 18.90
N ILE A 172 -20.24 -6.52 18.82
CA ILE A 172 -20.38 -5.33 19.66
C ILE A 172 -21.70 -4.61 19.35
N TRP A 173 -22.01 -4.38 18.07
CA TRP A 173 -23.25 -3.72 17.64
C TRP A 173 -24.50 -4.44 18.15
N LYS A 174 -24.56 -5.78 18.07
CA LYS A 174 -25.69 -6.55 18.61
C LYS A 174 -25.91 -6.26 20.09
N ARG A 175 -24.83 -6.19 20.88
CA ARG A 175 -24.89 -5.92 22.32
C ARG A 175 -25.26 -4.45 22.61
N VAL A 176 -24.65 -3.50 21.91
CA VAL A 176 -24.90 -2.07 22.12
C VAL A 176 -26.29 -1.67 21.61
N ALA A 177 -26.60 -1.94 20.34
CA ALA A 177 -27.82 -1.46 19.70
C ALA A 177 -29.06 -2.23 20.18
N LYS A 178 -29.00 -3.57 20.20
CA LYS A 178 -30.16 -4.43 20.54
C LYS A 178 -30.29 -4.69 22.02
N LYS A 179 -29.20 -4.96 22.74
CA LYS A 179 -29.24 -5.20 24.20
C LYS A 179 -29.03 -3.94 25.05
N LYS A 180 -28.85 -2.77 24.43
CA LYS A 180 -28.68 -1.46 25.10
C LYS A 180 -27.50 -1.43 26.09
N MET A 181 -26.45 -2.19 25.80
CA MET A 181 -25.21 -2.17 26.59
C MET A 181 -24.36 -0.94 26.25
N SER A 182 -23.53 -0.50 27.19
CA SER A 182 -22.43 0.42 26.85
C SER A 182 -21.41 -0.28 25.94
N PHE A 183 -20.68 0.49 25.13
CA PHE A 183 -19.63 -0.06 24.27
C PHE A 183 -18.59 -0.85 25.08
N VAL A 184 -18.11 -0.32 26.20
CA VAL A 184 -17.11 -0.96 27.06
C VAL A 184 -17.64 -2.28 27.62
N SER A 185 -18.89 -2.31 28.10
CA SER A 185 -19.52 -3.53 28.60
C SER A 185 -19.70 -4.57 27.48
N ALA A 186 -20.10 -4.14 26.28
CA ALA A 186 -20.24 -5.01 25.13
C ALA A 186 -18.90 -5.62 24.69
N LEU A 187 -17.85 -4.80 24.59
CA LEU A 187 -16.51 -5.22 24.24
C LEU A 187 -15.94 -6.21 25.25
N LYS A 188 -16.09 -5.93 26.56
CA LYS A 188 -15.67 -6.84 27.63
C LYS A 188 -16.37 -8.19 27.53
N GLN A 189 -17.68 -8.20 27.27
CA GLN A 189 -18.41 -9.45 27.10
C GLN A 189 -17.92 -10.26 25.90
N VAL A 190 -17.67 -9.60 24.75
CA VAL A 190 -17.12 -10.26 23.55
C VAL A 190 -15.73 -10.85 23.85
N TYR A 191 -14.91 -10.13 24.64
CA TYR A 191 -13.58 -10.59 25.08
C TYR A 191 -13.66 -11.83 25.96
N ASP A 192 -14.51 -11.79 26.99
CA ASP A 192 -14.66 -12.86 27.96
C ASP A 192 -15.26 -14.13 27.32
N GLU A 193 -16.11 -13.98 26.30
CA GLU A 193 -16.70 -15.09 25.55
C GLU A 193 -15.74 -15.69 24.50
N GLY A 194 -14.52 -15.15 24.34
CA GLY A 194 -13.53 -15.63 23.38
C GLY A 194 -13.95 -15.44 21.92
N ILE A 195 -14.82 -14.47 21.65
CA ILE A 195 -15.30 -14.18 20.31
C ILE A 195 -14.24 -13.39 19.55
N CYS A 196 -13.89 -13.86 18.34
CA CYS A 196 -12.90 -13.24 17.45
C CYS A 196 -11.46 -13.25 18.03
N GLU A 197 -10.89 -14.45 18.20
CA GLU A 197 -9.53 -14.63 18.75
C GLU A 197 -8.45 -13.81 18.02
N SER A 198 -8.61 -13.62 16.71
CA SER A 198 -7.69 -12.83 15.88
C SER A 198 -7.62 -11.35 16.24
N CYS A 199 -8.61 -10.82 16.97
CA CYS A 199 -8.67 -9.41 17.39
C CYS A 199 -8.49 -9.24 18.91
N ARG A 200 -8.05 -10.30 19.60
CA ARG A 200 -8.00 -10.34 21.06
C ARG A 200 -6.99 -9.35 21.65
N PHE A 201 -5.89 -9.11 20.93
CA PHE A 201 -4.87 -8.14 21.34
C PHE A 201 -5.44 -6.71 21.33
N GLU A 202 -6.11 -6.34 20.25
CA GLU A 202 -6.76 -5.04 20.05
C GLU A 202 -7.86 -4.80 21.09
N MET A 203 -8.69 -5.82 21.35
CA MET A 203 -9.73 -5.74 22.37
C MET A 203 -9.15 -5.52 23.77
N LYS A 204 -8.04 -6.19 24.10
CA LYS A 204 -7.36 -6.00 25.38
C LYS A 204 -6.80 -4.58 25.50
N LEU A 205 -6.10 -4.10 24.47
CA LEU A 205 -5.60 -2.72 24.43
C LEU A 205 -6.73 -1.71 24.64
N GLU A 206 -7.84 -1.86 23.94
CA GLU A 206 -9.00 -0.98 24.07
C GLU A 206 -9.61 -1.01 25.48
N LEU A 207 -9.68 -2.17 26.13
CA LEU A 207 -10.15 -2.29 27.52
C LEU A 207 -9.19 -1.66 28.53
N ASP A 208 -7.87 -1.73 28.27
CA ASP A 208 -6.83 -1.16 29.12
C ASP A 208 -6.80 0.39 29.06
N TYR A 209 -7.29 1.02 27.99
CA TYR A 209 -7.49 2.49 27.93
C TYR A 209 -8.54 3.02 28.92
N GLY A 210 -9.37 2.14 29.51
CA GLY A 210 -10.43 2.50 30.45
C GLY A 210 -11.59 3.27 29.77
N PRO A 211 -12.36 4.10 30.49
CA PRO A 211 -13.50 4.83 29.91
C PRO A 211 -13.08 5.94 28.91
N LYS A 212 -11.78 6.18 28.74
CA LYS A 212 -11.26 7.12 27.73
C LYS A 212 -11.30 6.42 26.37
N SER A 213 -11.93 7.08 25.40
CA SER A 213 -12.22 6.53 24.07
C SER A 213 -10.96 6.07 23.35
N GLY A 214 -10.73 4.76 23.30
CA GLY A 214 -9.70 4.17 22.46
C GLY A 214 -10.08 4.18 20.98
N PRO A 215 -9.16 3.77 20.09
CA PRO A 215 -9.37 3.79 18.65
C PRO A 215 -10.58 2.94 18.21
N MET A 216 -10.87 1.83 18.89
CA MET A 216 -12.03 1.01 18.52
C MET A 216 -13.35 1.70 18.87
N LYS A 217 -13.43 2.35 20.04
CA LYS A 217 -14.62 3.12 20.41
C LYS A 217 -14.86 4.28 19.45
N LEU A 218 -13.80 5.00 19.07
CA LEU A 218 -13.89 6.09 18.09
C LEU A 218 -14.44 5.59 16.75
N ASN A 219 -13.91 4.48 16.24
CA ASN A 219 -14.38 3.87 15.00
C ASN A 219 -15.84 3.41 15.11
N TYR A 220 -16.21 2.82 16.26
CA TYR A 220 -17.59 2.40 16.50
C TYR A 220 -18.55 3.59 16.49
N ASP A 221 -18.26 4.63 17.26
CA ASP A 221 -19.11 5.81 17.37
C ASP A 221 -19.23 6.55 16.03
N THR A 222 -18.16 6.60 15.25
CA THR A 222 -18.11 7.28 13.94
C THR A 222 -18.84 6.49 12.85
N TYR A 223 -18.63 5.17 12.78
CA TYR A 223 -19.02 4.39 11.59
C TYR A 223 -20.07 3.31 11.84
N VAL A 224 -20.38 2.95 13.09
CA VAL A 224 -21.27 1.81 13.40
C VAL A 224 -22.45 2.21 14.27
N ALA A 225 -22.28 3.16 15.20
CA ALA A 225 -23.29 3.53 16.18
C ALA A 225 -24.62 4.04 15.58
N TYR A 226 -24.59 4.58 14.36
CA TYR A 226 -25.79 5.06 13.66
C TYR A 226 -26.71 3.92 13.19
N ILE A 227 -26.22 2.68 13.13
CA ILE A 227 -27.00 1.54 12.64
C ILE A 227 -28.06 1.18 13.68
N ASN A 228 -29.32 1.45 13.34
CA ASN A 228 -30.46 1.29 14.24
C ASN A 228 -30.68 -0.19 14.61
N ALA A 229 -31.06 -0.44 15.87
CA ALA A 229 -31.37 -1.77 16.40
C ALA A 229 -32.50 -2.52 15.66
N ARG A 230 -33.37 -1.81 14.94
CA ARG A 230 -34.46 -2.35 14.13
C ARG A 230 -34.00 -2.95 12.79
N VAL A 231 -32.78 -2.63 12.34
CA VAL A 231 -32.19 -3.21 11.13
C VAL A 231 -31.97 -4.70 11.37
N CYS A 232 -32.31 -5.53 10.38
CA CYS A 232 -32.11 -6.98 10.49
C CYS A 232 -30.60 -7.30 10.52
N GLU A 233 -30.24 -8.45 11.08
CA GLU A 233 -28.82 -8.78 11.31
C GLU A 233 -28.02 -8.90 10.03
N ASN A 234 -28.60 -9.46 8.97
CA ASN A 234 -27.94 -9.58 7.67
C ASN A 234 -27.61 -8.21 7.07
N GLU A 235 -28.55 -7.27 7.15
CA GLU A 235 -28.35 -5.92 6.62
C GLU A 235 -27.38 -5.12 7.49
N ALA A 236 -27.47 -5.22 8.82
CA ALA A 236 -26.52 -4.57 9.73
C ALA A 236 -25.10 -5.10 9.51
N HIS A 237 -24.93 -6.41 9.34
CA HIS A 237 -23.63 -7.03 9.07
C HIS A 237 -23.03 -6.52 7.75
N LEU A 238 -23.82 -6.38 6.68
CA LEU A 238 -23.35 -5.78 5.42
C LEU A 238 -22.91 -4.32 5.59
N ARG A 239 -23.71 -3.51 6.30
CA ARG A 239 -23.36 -2.10 6.57
C ARG A 239 -22.08 -1.98 7.41
N ILE A 240 -21.88 -2.87 8.38
CA ILE A 240 -20.67 -2.91 9.21
C ILE A 240 -19.44 -3.34 8.39
N LYS A 241 -19.56 -4.31 7.49
CA LYS A 241 -18.47 -4.67 6.57
C LYS A 241 -18.01 -3.47 5.74
N GLU A 242 -18.96 -2.71 5.19
CA GLU A 242 -18.63 -1.50 4.42
C GLU A 242 -18.06 -0.36 5.30
N ALA A 243 -18.50 -0.25 6.55
CA ALA A 243 -17.91 0.69 7.52
C ALA A 243 -16.45 0.35 7.83
N VAL A 244 -16.15 -0.92 8.11
CA VAL A 244 -14.80 -1.40 8.44
C VAL A 244 -13.82 -1.15 7.31
N LYS A 245 -14.26 -1.33 6.05
CA LYS A 245 -13.45 -0.96 4.88
C LYS A 245 -12.95 0.48 4.96
N LYS A 246 -13.81 1.44 5.33
CA LYS A 246 -13.45 2.87 5.33
C LYS A 246 -12.36 3.22 6.35
N PHE A 247 -12.41 2.65 7.55
CA PHE A 247 -11.47 3.01 8.62
C PHE A 247 -10.25 2.09 8.72
N VAL A 248 -10.25 0.94 8.05
CA VAL A 248 -9.05 0.09 7.94
C VAL A 248 -8.25 0.47 6.69
N SER A 249 -8.89 0.81 5.56
CA SER A 249 -8.16 1.28 4.36
C SER A 249 -7.45 2.63 4.56
N SER A 250 -7.81 3.41 5.60
CA SER A 250 -7.10 4.64 5.96
C SER A 250 -5.74 4.40 6.61
N PHE A 251 -5.43 3.17 7.03
CA PHE A 251 -4.12 2.78 7.57
C PHE A 251 -3.21 2.09 6.54
N CYS A 252 -3.71 1.76 5.34
CA CYS A 252 -2.97 1.03 4.30
C CYS A 252 -2.60 1.89 3.07
N LEU A 253 -2.68 3.22 3.17
CA LEU A 253 -2.10 4.11 2.17
C LEU A 253 -0.61 4.30 2.50
N PHE A 254 0.20 3.34 2.07
CA PHE A 254 1.63 3.49 1.82
C PHE A 254 1.90 2.96 0.41
#